data_AF-A0A7C8I213-F1
#
_entry.id   AF-A0A7C8I213-F1
#
_cell.length_a   1.000
_cell.length_b   1.000
_cell.length_c   1.000
_cell.angle_alpha   90.00
_cell.angle_beta   90.00
_cell.angle_gamma   90.00
#
_symmetry.space_group_name_H-M   'P 1'
#
loop_
_entity.id
_entity.type
_entity.pdbx_description
1 polymer ?
#
loop_
_entity_poly.entity_id
_entity_poly.type
_entity_poly.pdbx_seq_one_letter_code
_entity_poly.pdbx_strand_id
1 'polypeptide(L)'
;MKNVIAAATALFAASASAHSWLACTDYDNTEMLKWMEGNSTLPFPITIDPTMPAYANFCKGWPRAKQNPGNWIEESSNYVWNLVANKFNGETAACHPSQRSPNQLGGAPRAQAKAGSTIRLMFGGNGHARGASVGGDPGYVTVYTKGEPESDITDLSEFTDENKLQSNGFSAESFAYPADPNVKSPTQGLQDKGNWQSLQLPKAMIPGRHMFVWVWSYEGKDQWSTCFDVDVSE
;
A
#
# COMPACT_ATOMS: atom_id res chain seq x y z
N MET A 1 27.69 -20.33 -48.29
CA MET A 1 28.37 -19.95 -47.03
C MET A 1 28.61 -18.44 -47.10
N LYS A 2 28.05 -17.55 -46.28
CA LYS A 2 27.55 -17.63 -44.90
C LYS A 2 26.28 -16.78 -44.76
N ASN A 3 25.26 -17.37 -44.14
CA ASN A 3 24.08 -16.68 -43.67
C ASN A 3 24.48 -15.82 -42.46
N VAL A 4 24.27 -14.51 -42.51
CA VAL A 4 24.28 -13.66 -41.31
C VAL A 4 22.82 -13.44 -40.94
N ILE A 5 22.34 -14.29 -40.03
CA ILE A 5 21.06 -14.11 -39.36
C ILE A 5 21.22 -12.90 -38.46
N ALA A 6 20.50 -11.82 -38.78
CA ALA A 6 20.30 -10.70 -37.88
C ALA A 6 19.51 -11.21 -36.66
N ALA A 7 20.21 -11.42 -35.55
CA ALA A 7 19.57 -11.69 -34.28
C ALA A 7 18.93 -10.38 -33.79
N ALA A 8 17.62 -10.25 -34.01
CA ALA A 8 16.82 -9.26 -33.32
C ALA A 8 16.84 -9.61 -31.83
N THR A 9 17.73 -8.95 -31.08
CA THR A 9 17.71 -8.97 -29.62
C THR A 9 16.48 -8.18 -29.19
N ALA A 10 15.34 -8.84 -29.11
CA ALA A 10 14.21 -8.35 -28.35
C ALA A 10 14.69 -8.25 -26.89
N LEU A 11 15.09 -7.05 -26.46
CA LEU A 11 15.14 -6.71 -25.05
C LEU A 11 13.71 -6.88 -24.53
N PHE A 12 13.42 -8.04 -23.97
CA PHE A 12 12.39 -8.16 -22.97
C PHE A 12 12.86 -7.32 -21.78
N ALA A 13 12.55 -6.02 -21.82
CA ALA A 13 12.46 -5.23 -20.62
C ALA A 13 11.46 -5.99 -19.74
N ALA A 14 11.97 -6.64 -18.70
CA ALA A 14 11.13 -7.17 -17.65
C ALA A 14 10.39 -5.96 -17.08
N SER A 15 9.16 -5.73 -17.54
CA SER A 15 8.20 -4.93 -16.82
C SER A 15 8.04 -5.62 -15.48
N ALA A 16 8.78 -5.16 -14.47
CA ALA A 16 8.50 -5.52 -13.09
C ALA A 16 7.02 -5.22 -12.90
N SER A 17 6.20 -6.26 -12.72
CA SER A 17 4.76 -6.08 -12.59
C SER A 17 4.53 -5.22 -11.36
N ALA A 18 4.07 -3.98 -11.60
CA ALA A 18 3.67 -3.05 -10.58
C ALA A 18 2.74 -3.75 -9.58
N HIS A 19 3.14 -3.86 -8.32
CA HIS A 19 2.26 -4.36 -7.27
C HIS A 19 2.45 -3.56 -5.99
N SER A 20 1.35 -3.35 -5.28
CA SER A 20 1.32 -2.65 -4.01
C SER A 20 0.34 -3.31 -3.07
N TRP A 21 0.61 -3.20 -1.79
CA TRP A 21 -0.24 -3.68 -0.71
C TRP A 21 -0.07 -2.77 0.50
N LEU A 22 -1.09 -2.78 1.35
CA LEU A 22 -1.01 -2.13 2.64
C LEU A 22 -0.08 -2.93 3.55
N ALA A 23 0.98 -2.30 4.05
CA ALA A 23 1.95 -2.93 4.93
C ALA A 23 1.59 -2.71 6.41
N CYS A 24 1.10 -1.51 6.75
CA CYS A 24 0.69 -1.14 8.10
C CYS A 24 -0.58 -0.27 8.08
N THR A 25 -1.46 -0.44 9.06
CA THR A 25 -2.74 0.27 9.17
C THR A 25 -2.72 1.42 10.17
N ASP A 26 -1.70 1.48 11.05
CA ASP A 26 -1.44 2.64 11.90
C ASP A 26 0.07 2.79 12.17
N TYR A 27 0.76 3.49 11.28
CA TYR A 27 2.22 3.64 11.32
C TYR A 27 2.65 4.97 11.97
N ASP A 28 3.53 4.90 12.97
CA ASP A 28 4.15 6.09 13.55
C ASP A 28 5.37 6.51 12.71
N ASN A 29 5.17 7.43 11.77
CA ASN A 29 6.23 7.91 10.90
C ASN A 29 6.99 9.14 11.45
N THR A 30 6.73 9.56 12.69
CA THR A 30 7.28 10.81 13.24
C THR A 30 8.80 10.82 13.29
N GLU A 31 9.40 9.73 13.79
CA GLU A 31 10.86 9.56 13.83
C GLU A 31 11.40 9.05 12.50
N MET A 32 10.65 8.14 11.86
CA MET A 32 11.03 7.50 10.62
C MET A 32 11.27 8.52 9.50
N LEU A 33 10.35 9.47 9.32
CA LEU A 33 10.46 10.49 8.29
C LEU A 33 11.70 11.37 8.52
N LYS A 34 11.96 11.78 9.77
CA LYS A 34 13.16 12.56 10.12
C LYS A 34 14.44 11.80 9.83
N TRP A 35 14.47 10.50 10.11
CA TRP A 35 15.61 9.65 9.79
C TRP A 35 15.80 9.51 8.29
N MET A 36 14.74 9.28 7.53
CA MET A 36 14.78 9.20 6.07
C MET A 36 15.31 10.51 5.45
N GLU A 37 14.80 11.65 5.92
CA GLU A 37 15.25 12.99 5.51
C GLU A 37 16.73 13.20 5.84
N GLY A 38 17.15 12.99 7.09
CA GLY A 38 18.54 13.22 7.50
C GLY A 38 19.55 12.28 6.83
N ASN A 39 19.21 11.00 6.65
CA ASN A 39 20.10 10.06 5.96
C ASN A 39 20.23 10.36 4.47
N SER A 40 19.21 10.98 3.88
CA SER A 40 19.25 11.36 2.46
C SER A 40 20.21 12.51 2.16
N THR A 41 20.63 13.29 3.15
CA THR A 41 21.59 14.39 2.98
C THR A 41 23.05 13.99 3.19
N LEU A 42 23.33 12.71 3.48
CA LEU A 42 24.69 12.24 3.72
C LEU A 42 25.49 12.11 2.40
N PRO A 43 26.82 12.29 2.39
CA PRO A 43 27.65 12.09 1.20
C PRO A 43 27.54 10.69 0.59
N PHE A 44 27.26 9.71 1.44
CA PHE A 44 26.86 8.36 1.08
C PHE A 44 25.49 8.11 1.71
N PRO A 45 24.40 8.41 0.98
CA PRO A 45 23.07 8.29 1.54
C PRO A 45 22.81 6.86 2.05
N ILE A 46 22.24 6.72 3.25
CA ILE A 46 21.77 5.44 3.80
C ILE A 46 20.27 5.25 3.56
N THR A 47 19.91 4.18 2.84
CA THR A 47 18.51 3.87 2.55
C THR A 47 17.83 3.32 3.78
N ILE A 48 16.76 3.99 4.21
CA ILE A 48 15.86 3.52 5.26
C ILE A 48 14.59 2.99 4.58
N ASP A 49 14.33 1.69 4.74
CA ASP A 49 13.12 1.05 4.24
C ASP A 49 12.15 0.76 5.39
N PRO A 50 11.14 1.62 5.64
CA PRO A 50 10.18 1.48 6.73
C PRO A 50 9.33 0.21 6.70
N THR A 51 9.35 -0.57 5.60
CA THR A 51 8.68 -1.89 5.55
C THR A 51 9.53 -3.01 6.15
N MET A 52 10.82 -2.77 6.43
CA MET A 52 11.72 -3.81 6.92
C MET A 52 11.33 -4.28 8.33
N PRO A 53 11.56 -5.56 8.67
CA PRO A 53 11.23 -6.12 9.99
C PRO A 53 11.82 -5.33 11.16
N ALA A 54 12.98 -4.70 10.96
CA ALA A 54 13.66 -3.87 11.97
C ALA A 54 12.83 -2.65 12.42
N TYR A 55 11.82 -2.25 11.64
CA TYR A 55 10.95 -1.10 11.91
C TYR A 55 9.50 -1.51 12.22
N ALA A 56 9.24 -2.80 12.40
CA ALA A 56 7.90 -3.31 12.70
C ALA A 56 7.30 -2.69 13.98
N ASN A 57 8.13 -2.24 14.91
CA ASN A 57 7.72 -1.58 16.16
C ASN A 57 7.05 -0.21 15.93
N PHE A 58 7.24 0.42 14.77
CA PHE A 58 6.53 1.66 14.41
C PHE A 58 5.10 1.40 13.93
N CYS A 59 4.76 0.13 13.64
CA CYS A 59 3.44 -0.26 13.20
C CYS A 59 2.57 -0.69 14.38
N LYS A 60 1.51 0.07 14.64
CA LYS A 60 0.55 -0.12 15.74
C LYS A 60 -0.68 -0.92 15.33
N GLY A 61 -0.85 -1.20 14.04
CA GLY A 61 -1.95 -1.98 13.50
C GLY A 61 -1.60 -2.62 12.17
N TRP A 62 -2.09 -3.82 11.92
CA TRP A 62 -1.72 -4.61 10.76
C TRP A 62 -2.95 -5.05 9.93
N PRO A 63 -2.80 -5.22 8.61
CA PRO A 63 -3.80 -5.87 7.77
C PRO A 63 -4.18 -7.27 8.25
N ARG A 64 -5.35 -7.75 7.84
CA ARG A 64 -5.81 -9.11 8.15
C ARG A 64 -4.79 -10.15 7.68
N ALA A 65 -4.73 -11.24 8.43
CA ALA A 65 -3.84 -12.39 8.25
C ALA A 65 -2.34 -12.08 8.26
N LYS A 66 -1.91 -10.84 8.47
CA LYS A 66 -0.49 -10.50 8.34
C LYS A 66 0.33 -11.13 9.46
N GLN A 67 1.47 -11.72 9.09
CA GLN A 67 2.46 -12.23 10.05
C GLN A 67 3.41 -11.11 10.48
N ASN A 68 3.81 -11.10 11.76
CA ASN A 68 4.81 -10.18 12.28
C ASN A 68 5.76 -10.93 13.26
N PRO A 69 7.10 -10.95 13.00
CA PRO A 69 7.78 -10.35 11.84
C PRO A 69 7.46 -11.09 10.54
N GLY A 70 7.10 -10.33 9.50
CA GLY A 70 6.89 -10.82 8.14
C GLY A 70 8.06 -10.49 7.23
N ASN A 71 8.29 -11.32 6.21
CA ASN A 71 9.25 -11.05 5.13
C ASN A 71 8.49 -10.55 3.89
N TRP A 72 9.00 -9.51 3.24
CA TRP A 72 8.42 -8.94 2.01
C TRP A 72 8.14 -9.97 0.89
N ILE A 73 8.91 -11.06 0.76
CA ILE A 73 8.70 -12.13 -0.23
C ILE A 73 7.42 -12.90 0.09
N GLU A 74 7.26 -13.31 1.35
CA GLU A 74 6.05 -14.00 1.80
C GLU A 74 4.85 -13.06 1.72
N GLU A 75 5.07 -11.78 2.00
CA GLU A 75 4.03 -10.77 1.92
C GLU A 75 3.53 -10.54 0.49
N SER A 76 4.46 -10.36 -0.44
CA SER A 76 4.16 -10.15 -1.85
C SER A 76 3.54 -11.37 -2.54
N SER A 77 3.75 -12.57 -1.98
CA SER A 77 3.22 -13.82 -2.54
C SER A 77 1.86 -14.24 -1.94
N ASN A 78 1.57 -13.89 -0.68
CA ASN A 78 0.44 -14.47 0.06
C ASN A 78 -0.64 -13.48 0.52
N TYR A 79 -0.44 -12.18 0.34
CA TYR A 79 -1.38 -11.15 0.80
C TYR A 79 -1.77 -10.16 -0.28
N VAL A 80 -0.91 -10.02 -1.28
CA VAL A 80 -1.17 -9.18 -2.44
C VAL A 80 -2.36 -9.74 -3.22
N TRP A 81 -3.37 -8.91 -3.48
CA TRP A 81 -4.58 -9.30 -4.19
C TRP A 81 -4.72 -8.55 -5.50
N ASN A 82 -4.46 -9.21 -6.65
CA ASN A 82 -4.63 -8.61 -7.97
C ASN A 82 -6.10 -8.63 -8.39
N LEU A 83 -6.78 -7.50 -8.34
CA LEU A 83 -8.20 -7.38 -8.67
C LEU A 83 -8.47 -7.71 -10.15
N VAL A 84 -7.63 -7.21 -11.05
CA VAL A 84 -7.84 -7.38 -12.51
C VAL A 84 -7.61 -8.82 -12.94
N ALA A 85 -6.51 -9.42 -12.50
CA ALA A 85 -6.17 -10.80 -12.84
C ALA A 85 -7.17 -11.80 -12.24
N ASN A 86 -7.58 -11.59 -10.99
CA ASN A 86 -8.58 -12.47 -10.37
C ASN A 86 -9.97 -12.30 -10.99
N LYS A 87 -10.36 -11.07 -11.34
CA LYS A 87 -11.62 -10.83 -12.07
C LYS A 87 -11.64 -11.51 -13.43
N PHE A 88 -10.52 -11.53 -14.16
CA PHE A 88 -10.41 -12.29 -15.41
C PHE A 88 -10.65 -13.80 -15.22
N ASN A 89 -10.32 -14.32 -14.03
CA ASN A 89 -10.58 -15.70 -13.63
C ASN A 89 -11.97 -15.92 -13.00
N GLY A 90 -12.86 -14.91 -13.03
CA GLY A 90 -14.21 -15.00 -12.48
C GLY A 90 -14.31 -14.79 -10.97
N GLU A 91 -13.23 -14.39 -10.31
CA GLU A 91 -13.20 -14.12 -8.88
C GLU A 91 -13.40 -12.62 -8.62
N THR A 92 -14.41 -12.29 -7.81
CA THR A 92 -14.87 -10.93 -7.55
C THR A 92 -14.74 -10.52 -6.08
N ALA A 93 -14.08 -11.33 -5.25
CA ALA A 93 -13.83 -10.96 -3.87
C ALA A 93 -13.00 -9.66 -3.77
N ALA A 94 -13.39 -8.78 -2.84
CA ALA A 94 -12.66 -7.55 -2.52
C ALA A 94 -11.32 -7.81 -1.83
N CYS A 95 -11.15 -8.99 -1.22
CA CYS A 95 -9.99 -9.36 -0.40
C CYS A 95 -9.35 -10.66 -0.88
N HIS A 96 -8.04 -10.75 -0.64
CA HIS A 96 -7.31 -12.02 -0.72
C HIS A 96 -8.03 -13.10 0.11
N PRO A 97 -8.08 -14.38 -0.31
CA PRO A 97 -8.72 -15.47 0.44
C PRO A 97 -8.35 -15.53 1.92
N SER A 98 -7.09 -15.27 2.27
CA SER A 98 -6.64 -15.23 3.66
C SER A 98 -7.20 -14.07 4.48
N GLN A 99 -7.78 -13.03 3.86
CA GLN A 99 -8.24 -11.80 4.51
C GLN A 99 -9.77 -11.65 4.56
N ARG A 100 -10.52 -12.68 4.10
CA ARG A 100 -11.99 -12.65 4.02
C ARG A 100 -12.70 -12.76 5.36
N SER A 101 -11.96 -13.00 6.44
CA SER A 101 -12.46 -13.08 7.81
C SER A 101 -11.62 -12.18 8.71
N PRO A 102 -12.12 -11.72 9.87
CA PRO A 102 -11.36 -10.89 10.82
C PRO A 102 -10.29 -11.70 11.57
N ASN A 103 -9.24 -12.10 10.87
CA ASN A 103 -8.21 -13.02 11.36
C ASN A 103 -6.87 -12.31 11.58
N GLN A 104 -6.68 -11.74 12.76
CA GLN A 104 -5.34 -11.27 13.15
C GLN A 104 -4.47 -12.41 13.65
N LEU A 105 -3.18 -12.35 13.30
CA LEU A 105 -2.18 -13.30 13.77
C LEU A 105 -1.45 -12.74 15.01
N GLY A 106 -0.80 -13.64 15.76
CA GLY A 106 0.01 -13.25 16.92
C GLY A 106 1.09 -12.24 16.54
N GLY A 107 1.22 -11.18 17.33
CA GLY A 107 2.18 -10.09 17.07
C GLY A 107 1.74 -9.07 16.03
N ALA A 108 0.59 -9.25 15.38
CA ALA A 108 0.04 -8.35 14.38
C ALA A 108 -1.39 -7.88 14.77
N PRO A 109 -1.55 -7.03 15.79
CA PRO A 109 -2.86 -6.59 16.24
C PRO A 109 -3.59 -5.71 15.20
N ARG A 110 -4.91 -5.60 15.32
CA ARG A 110 -5.70 -4.56 14.62
C ARG A 110 -5.29 -3.18 15.12
N ALA A 111 -5.41 -2.17 14.25
CA ALA A 111 -5.31 -0.79 14.68
C ALA A 111 -6.40 -0.46 15.71
N GLN A 112 -6.05 0.37 16.69
CA GLN A 112 -6.99 0.90 17.68
C GLN A 112 -7.12 2.40 17.44
N ALA A 113 -8.34 2.92 17.33
CA ALA A 113 -8.57 4.32 17.03
C ALA A 113 -9.82 4.86 17.73
N LYS A 114 -9.97 6.19 17.73
CA LYS A 114 -11.18 6.86 18.20
C LYS A 114 -11.97 7.36 17.01
N ALA A 115 -13.29 7.46 17.16
CA ALA A 115 -14.09 8.17 16.17
C ALA A 115 -13.53 9.59 15.96
N GLY A 116 -13.39 10.01 14.70
CA GLY A 116 -12.82 11.32 14.37
C GLY A 116 -11.29 11.44 14.47
N SER A 117 -10.55 10.39 14.84
CA SER A 117 -9.09 10.43 14.80
C SER A 117 -8.54 10.16 13.38
N THR A 118 -7.25 10.38 13.20
CA THR A 118 -6.52 10.02 11.98
C THR A 118 -5.65 8.80 12.28
N ILE A 119 -5.68 7.80 11.41
CA ILE A 119 -4.68 6.71 11.39
C ILE A 119 -3.77 6.87 10.18
N ARG A 120 -2.55 6.34 10.26
CA ARG A 120 -1.58 6.43 9.16
C ARG A 120 -1.40 5.10 8.47
N LEU A 121 -1.91 5.00 7.25
CA LEU A 121 -1.68 3.85 6.39
C LEU A 121 -0.27 3.94 5.80
N MET A 122 0.45 2.83 5.76
CA MET A 122 1.76 2.71 5.12
C MET A 122 1.73 1.54 4.15
N PHE A 123 2.18 1.77 2.92
CA PHE A 123 2.10 0.79 1.84
C PHE A 123 3.38 0.75 1.01
N GLY A 124 3.73 -0.45 0.57
CA GLY A 124 4.89 -0.67 -0.29
C GLY A 124 4.53 -0.38 -1.74
N GLY A 125 5.35 0.40 -2.46
CA GLY A 125 5.20 0.58 -3.91
C GLY A 125 6.47 0.12 -4.59
N ASN A 126 6.47 -1.07 -5.19
CA ASN A 126 7.63 -1.52 -5.95
C ASN A 126 7.72 -0.72 -7.26
N GLY A 127 8.53 0.34 -7.27
CA GLY A 127 8.91 1.05 -8.48
C GLY A 127 7.81 1.88 -9.14
N HIS A 128 6.86 2.48 -8.41
CA HIS A 128 5.79 3.26 -9.05
C HIS A 128 5.49 4.63 -8.44
N ALA A 129 6.07 5.02 -7.30
CA ALA A 129 5.65 6.28 -6.70
C ALA A 129 6.33 7.51 -7.32
N ARG A 130 7.49 7.43 -8.01
CA ARG A 130 8.02 8.45 -8.99
C ARG A 130 9.32 8.00 -9.71
N GLY A 131 9.39 7.73 -11.02
CA GLY A 131 10.71 7.49 -11.68
C GLY A 131 10.73 7.47 -13.22
N ALA A 132 11.85 7.87 -13.84
CA ALA A 132 12.06 7.84 -15.30
C ALA A 132 11.95 6.44 -15.92
N SER A 133 12.28 5.41 -15.13
CA SER A 133 12.32 4.01 -15.55
C SER A 133 10.97 3.30 -15.49
N VAL A 134 9.92 3.98 -14.98
CA VAL A 134 8.63 3.35 -14.63
C VAL A 134 7.40 4.12 -15.13
N GLY A 135 7.63 5.19 -15.91
CA GLY A 135 6.70 5.87 -16.82
C GLY A 135 5.20 5.80 -16.51
N GLY A 136 4.67 6.71 -15.67
CA GLY A 136 3.23 6.87 -15.52
C GLY A 136 2.79 7.68 -14.31
N ASP A 137 1.51 8.08 -14.30
CA ASP A 137 0.78 8.54 -13.12
C ASP A 137 0.81 7.42 -12.06
N PRO A 138 1.34 7.65 -10.84
CA PRO A 138 1.41 6.64 -9.78
C PRO A 138 0.01 6.15 -9.35
N GLY A 139 -1.04 6.85 -9.78
CA GLY A 139 -2.43 6.49 -9.56
C GLY A 139 -2.92 6.91 -8.18
N TYR A 140 -3.98 6.28 -7.71
CA TYR A 140 -4.70 6.68 -6.50
C TYR A 140 -4.87 5.53 -5.54
N VAL A 141 -4.81 5.84 -4.25
CA VAL A 141 -5.23 4.96 -3.18
C VAL A 141 -6.61 5.39 -2.73
N THR A 142 -7.55 4.45 -2.73
CA THR A 142 -8.90 4.65 -2.20
C THR A 142 -9.15 3.68 -1.06
N VAL A 143 -9.75 4.17 0.02
CA VAL A 143 -10.19 3.35 1.15
C VAL A 143 -11.71 3.28 1.14
N TYR A 144 -12.23 2.06 1.20
CA TYR A 144 -13.66 1.77 1.29
C TYR A 144 -14.02 1.16 2.66
N THR A 145 -15.22 1.43 3.15
CA THR A 145 -15.81 0.84 4.35
C THR A 145 -17.34 0.93 4.26
N LYS A 146 -18.06 0.01 4.92
CA LYS A 146 -19.51 0.11 5.10
C LYS A 146 -19.91 1.13 6.17
N GLY A 147 -18.96 1.60 6.97
CA GLY A 147 -19.20 2.56 8.05
C GLY A 147 -19.91 1.99 9.28
N GLU A 148 -20.31 0.70 9.24
CA GLU A 148 -21.00 -0.01 10.32
C GLU A 148 -20.09 -1.08 10.93
N PRO A 149 -20.15 -1.29 12.26
CA PRO A 149 -19.36 -2.30 12.93
C PRO A 149 -19.77 -3.72 12.47
N GLU A 150 -18.80 -4.63 12.49
CA GLU A 150 -18.97 -6.04 12.08
C GLU A 150 -19.52 -6.25 10.65
N SER A 151 -19.43 -5.22 9.81
CA SER A 151 -19.91 -5.24 8.43
C SER A 151 -18.74 -5.22 7.46
N ASP A 152 -18.61 -6.31 6.71
CA ASP A 152 -17.48 -6.51 5.79
C ASP A 152 -17.86 -6.16 4.34
N ILE A 153 -16.94 -5.52 3.62
CA ILE A 153 -16.96 -5.43 2.15
C ILE A 153 -16.39 -6.72 1.58
N THR A 154 -17.18 -7.46 0.81
CA THR A 154 -16.85 -8.80 0.36
C THR A 154 -16.60 -8.90 -1.13
N ASP A 155 -17.19 -8.01 -1.94
CA ASP A 155 -17.18 -8.07 -3.40
C ASP A 155 -16.78 -6.74 -4.05
N LEU A 156 -16.18 -6.79 -5.25
CA LEU A 156 -15.79 -5.61 -6.02
C LEU A 156 -16.97 -4.69 -6.38
N SER A 157 -18.18 -5.23 -6.50
CA SER A 157 -19.39 -4.44 -6.74
C SER A 157 -19.73 -3.47 -5.61
N GLU A 158 -19.13 -3.67 -4.43
CA GLU A 158 -19.30 -2.79 -3.27
C GLU A 158 -18.31 -1.62 -3.26
N PHE A 159 -17.40 -1.51 -4.24
CA PHE A 159 -16.55 -0.34 -4.43
C PHE A 159 -17.35 0.80 -5.08
N THR A 160 -18.24 1.39 -4.30
CA THR A 160 -19.17 2.46 -4.69
C THR A 160 -18.81 3.78 -4.02
N ASP A 161 -19.38 4.89 -4.50
CA ASP A 161 -19.25 6.19 -3.84
C ASP A 161 -19.86 6.20 -2.43
N GLU A 162 -20.86 5.35 -2.15
CA GLU A 162 -21.47 5.20 -0.83
C GLU A 162 -20.48 4.59 0.18
N ASN A 163 -19.74 3.56 -0.23
CA ASN A 163 -18.76 2.89 0.62
C ASN A 163 -17.39 3.56 0.60
N LYS A 164 -17.18 4.58 -0.23
CA LYS A 164 -15.88 5.26 -0.37
C LYS A 164 -15.68 6.23 0.79
N LEU A 165 -14.64 5.99 1.59
CA LEU A 165 -14.27 6.88 2.69
C LEU A 165 -13.34 8.01 2.22
N GLN A 166 -12.23 7.65 1.57
CA GLN A 166 -11.19 8.62 1.21
C GLN A 166 -10.41 8.15 -0.01
N SER A 167 -9.98 9.10 -0.86
CA SER A 167 -9.08 8.81 -1.98
C SER A 167 -8.02 9.89 -2.11
N ASN A 168 -6.77 9.47 -2.27
CA ASN A 168 -5.59 10.35 -2.40
C ASN A 168 -4.70 9.82 -3.53
N GLY A 169 -3.85 10.68 -4.09
CA GLY A 169 -2.78 10.21 -4.97
C GLY A 169 -1.87 9.22 -4.24
N PHE A 170 -1.47 8.13 -4.89
CA PHE A 170 -0.65 7.07 -4.29
C PHE A 170 0.63 7.61 -3.64
N SER A 171 1.24 8.63 -4.26
CA SER A 171 2.44 9.28 -3.73
C SER A 171 2.21 10.64 -3.09
N ALA A 172 0.98 10.97 -2.69
CA ALA A 172 0.62 12.30 -2.21
C ALA A 172 1.31 12.69 -0.90
N GLU A 173 1.49 11.72 0.00
CA GLU A 173 2.18 11.93 1.29
C GLU A 173 3.53 11.20 1.36
N SER A 174 4.04 10.72 0.23
CA SER A 174 5.24 9.90 0.19
C SER A 174 6.53 10.71 0.36
N PHE A 175 7.54 10.08 0.95
CA PHE A 175 8.91 10.56 0.95
C PHE A 175 9.72 9.76 -0.07
N ALA A 176 10.40 10.51 -0.94
CA ALA A 176 11.28 9.97 -1.93
C ALA A 176 12.75 10.21 -1.57
N TYR A 177 13.57 9.22 -1.89
CA TYR A 177 14.95 9.14 -1.47
C TYR A 177 15.90 8.97 -2.67
N PRO A 178 17.09 9.63 -2.66
CA PRO A 178 17.47 10.70 -1.74
C PRO A 178 16.56 11.92 -1.92
N ALA A 179 16.42 12.77 -0.89
CA ALA A 179 15.79 14.08 -1.03
C ALA A 179 16.71 14.98 -1.87
N ASP A 180 16.69 14.77 -3.20
CA ASP A 180 17.46 15.58 -4.12
C ASP A 180 16.64 16.84 -4.46
N PRO A 181 17.07 18.05 -4.02
CA PRO A 181 16.37 19.29 -4.34
C PRO A 181 16.35 19.61 -5.85
N ASN A 182 17.14 18.90 -6.66
CA ASN A 182 17.16 19.00 -8.12
C ASN A 182 16.20 18.02 -8.81
N VAL A 183 15.68 17.03 -8.08
CA VAL A 183 14.60 16.17 -8.55
C VAL A 183 13.27 16.86 -8.31
N LYS A 184 12.82 17.59 -9.32
CA LYS A 184 11.58 18.40 -9.31
C LYS A 184 10.39 17.68 -9.93
N SER A 185 10.59 16.51 -10.52
CA SER A 185 9.57 15.78 -11.26
C SER A 185 9.71 14.26 -11.12
N PRO A 186 8.60 13.50 -11.19
CA PRO A 186 8.62 12.05 -11.13
C PRO A 186 9.57 11.38 -12.12
N THR A 187 9.74 11.94 -13.32
CA THR A 187 10.60 11.40 -14.39
C THR A 187 12.10 11.51 -14.12
N GLN A 188 12.53 12.01 -12.96
CA GLN A 188 13.95 12.16 -12.62
C GLN A 188 14.48 11.08 -11.66
N GLY A 189 13.67 10.05 -11.33
CA GLY A 189 14.16 8.82 -10.68
C GLY A 189 14.14 8.84 -9.15
N LEU A 190 13.01 9.19 -8.57
CA LEU A 190 12.80 9.08 -7.13
C LEU A 190 12.71 7.60 -6.71
N GLN A 191 13.38 7.22 -5.61
CA GLN A 191 13.11 5.92 -4.98
C GLN A 191 12.12 6.13 -3.85
N ASP A 192 10.92 5.58 -3.99
CA ASP A 192 9.91 5.71 -2.96
C ASP A 192 10.21 4.74 -1.85
N LYS A 193 10.49 5.29 -0.67
CA LYS A 193 10.83 4.49 0.50
C LYS A 193 9.79 4.60 1.59
N GLY A 194 8.94 5.61 1.59
CA GLY A 194 7.76 5.60 2.45
C GLY A 194 6.58 6.16 1.70
N ASN A 195 5.61 5.31 1.38
CA ASN A 195 4.32 5.76 0.90
C ASN A 195 3.32 5.67 2.04
N TRP A 196 2.61 6.78 2.25
CA TRP A 196 1.66 6.91 3.34
C TRP A 196 0.35 7.52 2.86
N GLN A 197 -0.69 7.30 3.66
CA GLN A 197 -1.95 8.02 3.57
C GLN A 197 -2.45 8.29 4.99
N SER A 198 -2.73 9.55 5.29
CA SER A 198 -3.50 9.95 6.48
C SER A 198 -4.96 9.59 6.25
N LEU A 199 -5.49 8.57 6.91
CA LEU A 199 -6.90 8.22 6.82
C LEU A 199 -7.67 8.87 7.96
N GLN A 200 -8.56 9.80 7.62
CA GLN A 200 -9.43 10.46 8.60
C GLN A 200 -10.67 9.59 8.87
N LEU A 201 -10.83 9.12 10.10
CA LEU A 201 -12.02 8.37 10.50
C LEU A 201 -13.21 9.33 10.71
N PRO A 202 -14.44 8.95 10.33
CA PRO A 202 -15.63 9.74 10.62
C PRO A 202 -15.82 9.96 12.12
N LYS A 203 -16.32 11.16 12.49
CA LYS A 203 -16.57 11.54 13.90
C LYS A 203 -17.72 10.77 14.55
N ALA A 204 -18.63 10.24 13.75
CA ALA A 204 -19.83 9.55 14.21
C ALA A 204 -19.74 8.03 14.01
N MET A 205 -18.53 7.47 13.90
CA MET A 205 -18.37 6.01 13.85
C MET A 205 -18.87 5.38 15.14
N ILE A 206 -19.70 4.35 15.02
CA ILE A 206 -20.16 3.55 16.14
C ILE A 206 -18.98 2.73 16.69
N PRO A 207 -18.78 2.63 18.02
CA PRO A 207 -17.73 1.76 18.57
C PRO A 207 -17.85 0.30 18.13
N GLY A 208 -16.71 -0.35 17.88
CA GLY A 208 -16.63 -1.73 17.42
C GLY A 208 -15.57 -1.96 16.35
N ARG A 209 -15.48 -3.20 15.83
CA ARG A 209 -14.59 -3.53 14.71
C ARG A 209 -15.20 -3.05 13.41
N HIS A 210 -14.48 -2.20 12.68
CA HIS A 210 -14.85 -1.78 11.33
C HIS A 210 -13.87 -2.36 10.32
N MET A 211 -14.40 -2.97 9.26
CA MET A 211 -13.59 -3.38 8.13
C MET A 211 -13.36 -2.22 7.17
N PHE A 212 -12.14 -2.16 6.64
CA PHE A 212 -11.74 -1.27 5.57
C PHE A 212 -11.06 -2.06 4.47
N VAL A 213 -11.22 -1.57 3.23
CA VAL A 213 -10.51 -2.08 2.06
C VAL A 213 -9.67 -0.97 1.49
N TRP A 214 -8.35 -1.15 1.55
CA TRP A 214 -7.39 -0.31 0.85
C TRP A 214 -7.28 -0.80 -0.60
N VAL A 215 -7.41 0.10 -1.57
CA VAL A 215 -7.36 -0.21 -3.00
C VAL A 215 -6.39 0.74 -3.68
N TRP A 216 -5.41 0.18 -4.39
CA TRP A 216 -4.57 0.95 -5.31
C TRP A 216 -5.07 0.81 -6.73
N SER A 217 -5.31 1.96 -7.35
CA SER A 217 -5.65 2.12 -8.75
C SER A 217 -4.47 2.66 -9.54
N TYR A 218 -4.21 2.11 -10.72
CA TYR A 218 -3.19 2.55 -11.66
C TYR A 218 -3.76 2.47 -13.08
N GLU A 219 -3.42 3.46 -13.91
CA GLU A 219 -4.01 3.65 -15.26
C GLU A 219 -5.55 3.66 -15.26
N GLY A 220 -6.15 4.30 -14.23
CA GLY A 220 -7.59 4.48 -14.11
C GLY A 220 -8.36 3.19 -13.78
N LYS A 221 -7.68 2.15 -13.30
CA LYS A 221 -8.30 0.87 -12.92
C LYS A 221 -7.86 0.47 -11.54
N ASP A 222 -8.77 -0.06 -10.73
CA ASP A 222 -8.42 -0.72 -9.47
C ASP A 222 -7.61 -1.98 -9.77
N GLN A 223 -6.38 -2.03 -9.26
CA GLN A 223 -5.42 -3.09 -9.57
C GLN A 223 -5.18 -4.02 -8.39
N TRP A 224 -5.03 -3.45 -7.19
CA TRP A 224 -4.62 -4.19 -6.01
C TRP A 224 -5.44 -3.79 -4.80
N SER A 225 -5.77 -4.74 -3.93
CA SER A 225 -6.39 -4.42 -2.64
C SER A 225 -5.73 -5.09 -1.46
N THR A 226 -6.02 -4.57 -0.28
CA THR A 226 -5.67 -5.18 1.00
C THR A 226 -6.76 -4.86 2.01
N CYS A 227 -7.22 -5.88 2.73
CA CYS A 227 -8.29 -5.73 3.71
C CYS A 227 -7.73 -5.68 5.13
N PHE A 228 -8.30 -4.79 5.93
CA PHE A 228 -7.87 -4.56 7.30
C PHE A 228 -9.04 -4.19 8.20
N ASP A 229 -8.81 -4.25 9.50
CA ASP A 229 -9.78 -3.87 10.50
C ASP A 229 -9.20 -2.77 11.40
N VAL A 230 -10.08 -1.89 11.87
CA VAL A 230 -9.80 -0.93 12.93
C VAL A 230 -10.83 -1.15 14.04
N ASP A 231 -10.36 -1.32 15.27
CA ASP A 231 -11.24 -1.30 16.44
C ASP A 231 -11.43 0.17 16.85
N VAL A 232 -12.66 0.66 16.68
CA VAL A 232 -13.05 2.02 17.01
C VAL A 232 -13.60 2.06 18.44
N SER A 233 -13.04 2.96 19.23
CA SER A 233 -13.45 3.27 20.61
C SER A 233 -14.18 4.62 20.69
N GLU A 234 -14.85 4.85 21.83
CA GLU A 234 -15.51 6.12 22.18
C GLU A 234 -14.58 7.35 22.17
#